data_AF-A0A0W1GFB3-F1
#
_entry.id   AF-A0A0W1GFB3-F1
#
_cell.length_a   1.000
_cell.length_b   1.000
_cell.length_c   1.000
_cell.angle_alpha   90.00
_cell.angle_beta   90.00
_cell.angle_gamma   90.00
#
_symmetry.space_group_name_H-M   'P 1'
#
loop_
_entity.id
_entity.type
_entity.pdbx_description
1 polymer ?
#
loop_
_entity_poly.entity_id
_entity_poly.type
_entity_poly.pdbx_seq_one_letter_code
_entity_poly.pdbx_strand_id
1 'polypeptide(L)'
;MSREMTADEFKQQCNSPMELALYEYLYSAINPNSKAMGLLKLQELLFRAQQEANKQINVEAAREERKEERLRKMMRRMKQIAPPENNPSEGDE
;
A
#
# COMPACT_ATOMS: atom_id res chain seq x y z
N MET A 1 -29.30 24.63 -3.98
CA MET A 1 -29.38 24.15 -5.38
C MET A 1 -28.11 23.35 -5.64
N SER A 2 -28.19 22.03 -5.74
CA SER A 2 -27.04 21.21 -6.14
C SER A 2 -26.78 21.42 -7.63
N ARG A 3 -25.57 21.84 -7.98
CA ARG A 3 -25.15 22.06 -9.36
C ARG A 3 -24.99 20.69 -10.02
N GLU A 4 -25.84 20.36 -10.99
CA GLU A 4 -25.66 19.13 -11.77
C GLU A 4 -24.39 19.27 -12.62
N MET A 5 -23.46 18.33 -12.42
CA MET A 5 -22.20 18.27 -13.16
C MET A 5 -22.44 17.53 -14.47
N THR A 6 -21.91 18.06 -15.57
CA THR A 6 -22.01 17.44 -16.90
C THR A 6 -21.04 16.27 -17.04
N ALA A 7 -21.33 15.36 -17.97
CA ALA A 7 -20.45 14.22 -18.27
C ALA A 7 -19.03 14.69 -18.66
N ASP A 8 -18.93 15.71 -19.50
CA ASP A 8 -17.63 16.23 -19.94
C ASP A 8 -16.83 16.88 -18.81
N GLU A 9 -17.49 17.56 -17.87
CA GLU A 9 -16.83 18.08 -16.65
C GLU A 9 -16.34 16.95 -15.75
N PHE A 10 -17.10 15.84 -15.64
CA PHE A 10 -16.67 14.66 -14.90
C PHE A 10 -15.47 13.97 -15.57
N LYS A 11 -15.44 13.90 -16.91
CA LYS A 11 -14.28 13.38 -17.65
C LYS A 11 -13.00 14.16 -17.37
N GLN A 12 -13.09 15.49 -17.28
CA GLN A 12 -11.95 16.36 -17.00
C GLN A 12 -11.41 16.20 -15.57
N GLN A 13 -12.22 15.69 -14.64
CA GLN A 13 -11.82 15.42 -13.25
C GLN A 13 -11.26 14.00 -13.05
N CYS A 14 -11.38 13.12 -14.04
CA CYS A 14 -10.82 11.77 -13.99
C CYS A 14 -9.29 11.84 -13.99
N ASN A 15 -8.66 11.58 -12.84
CA ASN A 15 -7.21 11.60 -12.67
C ASN A 15 -6.60 10.20 -12.68
N SER A 16 -7.43 9.16 -12.64
CA SER A 16 -7.00 7.77 -12.71
C SER A 16 -7.56 7.05 -13.95
N PRO A 17 -6.82 6.06 -14.49
CA PRO A 17 -7.34 5.17 -15.55
C PRO A 17 -8.65 4.47 -15.16
N MET A 18 -8.87 4.29 -13.86
CA MET A 18 -10.06 3.64 -13.32
C MET A 18 -11.29 4.54 -13.43
N GLU A 19 -11.15 5.81 -13.05
CA GLU A 19 -12.21 6.82 -13.22
C GLU A 19 -12.54 7.05 -14.69
N LEU A 20 -11.51 7.07 -15.55
CA LEU A 20 -11.70 7.20 -17.00
C LEU A 20 -12.42 5.98 -17.60
N ALA A 21 -12.13 4.76 -17.13
CA ALA A 21 -12.84 3.56 -17.55
C ALA A 21 -14.29 3.52 -17.04
N LEU A 22 -14.54 4.01 -15.82
CA LEU A 22 -15.89 4.20 -15.27
C LEU A 22 -16.67 5.27 -16.04
N TYR A 23 -16.02 6.36 -16.44
CA TYR A 23 -16.58 7.40 -17.29
C TYR A 23 -17.03 6.83 -18.63
N GLU A 24 -16.10 6.17 -19.34
CA GLU A 24 -16.39 5.54 -20.63
C GLU A 24 -17.48 4.46 -20.45
N TYR A 25 -17.48 3.71 -19.35
CA TYR A 25 -18.60 2.81 -19.05
C TYR A 25 -19.92 3.58 -18.95
N LEU A 26 -20.03 4.59 -18.09
CA LEU A 26 -21.29 5.28 -17.80
C LEU A 26 -21.84 6.02 -19.01
N TYR A 27 -20.98 6.71 -19.77
CA TYR A 27 -21.39 7.70 -20.77
C TYR A 27 -21.14 7.29 -22.22
N SER A 28 -20.46 6.17 -22.51
CA SER A 28 -20.30 5.71 -23.89
C SER A 28 -21.59 5.12 -24.46
N ALA A 29 -21.81 5.35 -25.75
CA ALA A 29 -22.87 4.71 -26.54
C ALA A 29 -22.49 3.27 -26.96
N ILE A 30 -21.95 2.50 -26.02
CA ILE A 30 -21.56 1.10 -26.25
C ILE A 30 -22.77 0.20 -25.98
N ASN A 31 -22.95 -0.82 -26.82
CA ASN A 31 -23.99 -1.83 -26.63
C ASN A 31 -23.87 -2.47 -25.21
N PRO A 32 -24.99 -2.80 -24.55
CA PRO A 32 -24.99 -3.32 -23.17
C PRO A 32 -24.10 -4.54 -22.94
N ASN A 33 -24.00 -5.45 -23.92
CA ASN A 33 -23.19 -6.66 -23.83
C ASN A 33 -21.68 -6.34 -23.88
N SER A 34 -21.28 -5.44 -24.76
CA SER A 34 -19.89 -4.98 -24.88
C SER A 34 -19.46 -4.20 -23.64
N LYS A 35 -20.41 -3.42 -23.08
CA LYS A 35 -20.26 -2.65 -21.85
C LYS A 35 -20.09 -3.57 -20.62
N ALA A 36 -20.85 -4.65 -20.52
CA ALA A 36 -20.70 -5.67 -19.47
C ALA A 36 -19.36 -6.43 -19.57
N MET A 37 -18.94 -6.79 -20.80
CA MET A 37 -17.64 -7.44 -21.03
C MET A 37 -16.47 -6.51 -20.67
N GLY A 38 -16.58 -5.21 -20.96
CA GLY A 38 -15.60 -4.20 -20.55
C GLY A 38 -15.45 -4.11 -19.04
N LEU A 39 -16.56 -4.10 -18.29
CA LEU A 39 -16.52 -4.09 -16.82
C LEU A 39 -15.87 -5.33 -16.24
N LEU A 40 -16.21 -6.52 -16.73
CA LEU A 40 -15.62 -7.76 -16.25
C LEU A 40 -14.10 -7.74 -16.41
N LYS A 41 -13.62 -7.26 -17.56
CA LYS A 41 -12.19 -7.13 -17.83
C LYS A 41 -11.52 -6.07 -16.97
N LEU A 42 -12.19 -4.94 -16.74
CA LEU A 42 -11.70 -3.90 -15.83
C LEU A 42 -11.59 -4.46 -14.40
N GLN A 43 -12.62 -5.16 -13.93
CA GLN A 43 -12.66 -5.77 -12.61
C GLN A 43 -11.53 -6.80 -12.42
N GLU A 44 -11.27 -7.65 -13.42
CA GLU A 44 -10.13 -8.57 -13.39
C GLU A 44 -8.78 -7.84 -13.28
N LEU A 45 -8.59 -6.76 -14.05
CA LEU A 45 -7.35 -5.98 -14.02
C LEU A 45 -7.15 -5.31 -12.65
N LEU A 46 -8.20 -4.74 -12.08
CA LEU A 46 -8.17 -4.13 -10.76
C LEU A 46 -7.86 -5.15 -9.67
N PHE A 47 -8.49 -6.32 -9.75
CA PHE A 47 -8.25 -7.40 -8.80
C PHE A 47 -6.79 -7.88 -8.85
N ARG A 48 -6.22 -8.02 -10.05
CA ARG A 48 -4.80 -8.36 -10.22
C ARG A 48 -3.87 -7.27 -9.67
N ALA A 49 -4.15 -6.00 -9.97
CA ALA A 49 -3.36 -4.88 -9.46
C ALA A 49 -3.38 -4.83 -7.93
N GLN A 50 -4.54 -5.08 -7.32
CA GLN A 50 -4.67 -5.10 -5.87
C GLN A 50 -3.97 -6.30 -5.23
N GLN A 51 -4.03 -7.49 -5.83
CA GLN A 51 -3.24 -8.62 -5.36
C GLN A 51 -1.74 -8.32 -5.39
N GLU A 52 -1.26 -7.68 -6.46
CA GLU A 52 0.16 -7.36 -6.60
C GLU A 52 0.60 -6.31 -5.57
N ALA A 53 -0.21 -5.27 -5.35
CA ALA A 53 0.03 -4.28 -4.29
C ALA A 53 0.11 -4.95 -2.90
N ASN A 54 -0.81 -5.88 -2.60
CA ASN A 54 -0.81 -6.61 -1.33
C ASN A 54 0.44 -7.50 -1.17
N LYS A 55 0.92 -8.12 -2.25
CA LYS A 55 2.19 -8.87 -2.20
C LYS A 55 3.36 -7.95 -1.88
N GLN A 56 3.43 -6.77 -2.49
CA GLN A 56 4.51 -5.83 -2.23
C GLN A 56 4.52 -5.35 -0.78
N ILE A 57 3.34 -5.02 -0.22
CA ILE A 57 3.19 -4.66 1.19
C ILE A 57 3.70 -5.79 2.10
N ASN A 58 3.32 -7.05 1.82
CA ASN A 58 3.77 -8.20 2.61
C ASN A 58 5.29 -8.42 2.51
N VAL A 59 5.89 -8.18 1.33
CA VAL A 59 7.34 -8.25 1.13
C VAL A 59 8.06 -7.15 1.88
N GLU A 60 7.52 -5.93 1.90
CA GLU A 60 8.07 -4.82 2.67
C GLU A 60 7.98 -5.06 4.18
N ALA A 61 6.83 -5.51 4.68
CA ALA A 61 6.66 -5.89 6.08
C ALA A 61 7.67 -6.98 6.50
N ALA A 62 7.86 -8.02 5.68
CA ALA A 62 8.85 -9.06 5.94
C ALA A 62 10.30 -8.54 5.89
N ARG A 63 10.59 -7.53 5.06
CA ARG A 63 11.91 -6.87 5.02
C ARG A 63 12.14 -6.02 6.25
N GLU A 64 11.13 -5.31 6.75
CA GLU A 64 11.21 -4.54 7.99
C GLU A 64 11.41 -5.45 9.20
N GLU A 65 10.65 -6.53 9.31
CA GLU A 65 10.79 -7.51 10.40
C GLU A 65 12.23 -8.07 10.46
N ARG A 66 12.81 -8.42 9.31
CA ARG A 66 14.22 -8.87 9.23
C ARG A 66 15.22 -7.78 9.61
N LYS A 67 14.94 -6.51 9.31
CA LYS A 67 15.80 -5.40 9.74
C LYS A 67 15.72 -5.23 11.26
N GLU A 68 14.52 -5.32 11.83
CA GLU A 68 14.31 -5.19 13.27
C GLU A 68 14.97 -6.34 14.04
N GLU A 69 14.86 -7.58 13.55
CA GLU A 69 15.52 -8.74 14.15
C GLU A 69 17.05 -8.59 14.16
N ARG A 70 17.63 -8.09 13.05
CA ARG A 70 19.07 -7.80 12.97
C ARG A 70 19.50 -6.73 13.97
N LEU A 71 18.74 -5.65 14.10
CA LEU A 71 18.98 -4.58 15.08
C LEU A 71 18.92 -5.13 16.51
N ARG A 72 17.89 -5.92 16.85
CA ARG A 72 17.78 -6.57 18.17
C ARG A 72 18.98 -7.48 18.45
N LYS A 73 19.44 -8.26 17.47
CA LYS A 73 20.62 -9.13 17.60
C LYS A 73 21.91 -8.33 17.78
N MET A 74 22.05 -7.21 17.09
CA MET A 74 23.18 -6.29 17.23
C MET A 74 23.21 -5.64 18.62
N MET A 75 22.07 -5.14 19.12
CA MET A 75 21.97 -4.59 20.48
C MET A 75 22.30 -5.62 21.55
N ARG A 76 21.81 -6.86 21.42
CA ARG A 76 22.16 -7.96 22.34
C ARG A 76 23.67 -8.23 22.37
N ARG A 77 24.33 -8.23 21.21
CA ARG A 77 25.80 -8.38 21.12
C ARG A 77 26.54 -7.21 21.76
N MET A 78 26.11 -5.97 21.50
CA MET A 78 26.71 -4.79 22.15
C MET A 78 26.59 -4.84 23.67
N LYS A 79 25.45 -5.30 24.20
CA LYS A 79 25.24 -5.46 25.65
C LYS A 79 26.11 -6.55 26.28
N GLN A 80 26.54 -7.55 25.50
CA GLN A 80 27.47 -8.60 25.95
C GLN A 80 28.94 -8.18 25.85
N ILE A 81 29.27 -7.22 24.99
CA ILE A 81 30.63 -6.70 24.80
C ILE A 81 30.87 -5.49 25.71
N ALA A 82 29.82 -4.83 26.19
CA ALA A 82 29.92 -3.80 27.21
C ALA A 82 30.62 -4.39 28.45
N PRO A 83 31.75 -3.83 28.90
CA PRO A 83 32.39 -4.29 30.12
C PRO A 83 31.39 -4.12 31.27
N PRO A 84 31.39 -5.02 32.28
CA PRO A 84 30.59 -4.79 33.47
C PRO A 84 30.97 -3.40 33.99
N GLU A 85 29.97 -2.54 34.20
CA GLU A 85 30.18 -1.33 34.98
C GLU A 85 30.89 -1.78 36.26
N ASN A 86 32.10 -1.27 36.48
CA ASN A 86 32.78 -1.43 37.74
C ASN A 86 31.81 -0.93 38.81
N ASN A 87 31.15 -1.86 39.51
CA ASN A 87 30.58 -1.58 40.81
C ASN A 87 31.75 -1.08 41.66
N PRO A 88 31.72 0.17 42.16
CA PRO A 88 32.53 0.46 43.33
C PRO A 88 31.96 -0.40 44.47
N SER A 89 32.60 -1.54 44.72
CA SER A 89 32.50 -2.24 45.99
C SER A 89 33.07 -1.33 47.06
N GLU A 90 32.31 -1.17 48.14
CA GLU A 90 32.77 -0.89 49.50
C GLU A 90 33.56 0.43 49.70
N GLY A 91 32.83 1.44 50.16
CA GLY A 91 33.37 2.35 51.17
C GLY A 91 32.64 2.05 52.48
N ASP A 92 33.29 1.25 53.33
CA ASP A 92 33.00 1.19 54.76
C ASP A 92 33.17 2.60 55.36
N GLU A 93 32.12 3.16 55.94
CA GLU A 93 32.17 4.06 57.11
C GLU A 93 30.92 3.84 57.99
#